data_AF-A0A1J6IFQ4-F1
#
_entry.id   AF-A0A1J6IFQ4-F1
#
_cell.length_a   1.000
_cell.length_b   1.000
_cell.length_c   1.000
_cell.angle_alpha   90.00
_cell.angle_beta   90.00
_cell.angle_gamma   90.00
#
_symmetry.space_group_name_H-M   'P 1'
#
loop_
_entity.id
_entity.type
_entity.pdbx_description
1 polymer ?
#
loop_
_entity_poly.entity_id
_entity_poly.type
_entity_poly.pdbx_seq_one_letter_code
_entity_poly.pdbx_strand_id
1 'polypeptide(L)'
;VFRSLVELTKDITGAKVENNKFCVSVHYRNVDEKNWSIIGKSIDELLKHYRRLRLTHDRKEILEVKHVLNWDKGKVVEFLLESLG
;
A
#
# COMPACT_ATOMS: atom_id res chain seq x y z
N VAL A 1 5.51 8.06 1.29
CA VAL A 1 5.20 6.85 0.48
C VAL A 1 4.25 7.14 -0.69
N PHE A 2 3.07 7.77 -0.51
CA PHE A 2 2.13 8.04 -1.61
C PHE A 2 2.78 8.72 -2.82
N ARG A 3 3.44 9.87 -2.63
CA ARG A 3 4.14 10.58 -3.71
C ARG A 3 5.21 9.71 -4.39
N SER A 4 5.93 8.90 -3.62
CA SER A 4 6.94 7.99 -4.15
C SER A 4 6.32 6.89 -5.01
N LEU A 5 5.14 6.36 -4.63
CA LEU A 5 4.41 5.38 -5.43
C LEU A 5 3.88 6.00 -6.72
N VAL A 6 3.34 7.22 -6.66
CA VAL A 6 2.89 7.96 -7.85
C VAL A 6 4.04 8.16 -8.84
N GLU A 7 5.19 8.62 -8.34
CA GLU A 7 6.39 8.81 -9.16
C GLU A 7 6.90 7.50 -9.75
N LEU A 8 6.92 6.43 -8.95
CA LEU A 8 7.36 5.09 -9.37
C LEU A 8 6.47 4.49 -10.45
N THR A 9 5.17 4.77 -10.43
CA THR A 9 4.21 4.25 -11.42
C THR A 9 3.91 5.21 -12.57
N LYS A 10 4.55 6.40 -12.63
CA LYS A 10 4.17 7.47 -13.56
C LYS A 10 4.26 7.06 -15.03
N ASP A 11 5.23 6.20 -15.36
CA ASP A 11 5.51 5.75 -16.73
C ASP A 11 4.78 4.44 -17.07
N ILE A 12 3.98 3.91 -16.14
CA ILE A 12 3.25 2.65 -16.31
C ILE A 12 1.80 2.96 -16.65
N THR A 13 1.47 2.91 -17.93
CA THR A 13 0.11 3.13 -18.43
C THR A 13 -0.88 2.18 -17.74
N GLY A 14 -1.97 2.74 -17.22
CA GLY A 14 -3.03 2.00 -16.55
C GLY A 14 -2.83 1.79 -15.05
N ALA A 15 -1.65 2.13 -14.50
CA ALA A 15 -1.41 2.09 -13.06
C ALA A 15 -2.09 3.29 -12.38
N LYS A 16 -2.72 3.06 -11.22
CA LYS A 16 -3.36 4.12 -10.43
C LYS A 16 -3.01 3.98 -8.96
N VAL A 17 -2.63 5.10 -8.34
CA VAL A 17 -2.34 5.15 -6.90
C VAL A 17 -3.46 5.87 -6.17
N GLU A 18 -4.01 5.24 -5.15
CA GLU A 18 -5.07 5.78 -4.30
C GLU A 18 -4.60 5.92 -2.86
N ASN A 19 -4.90 7.05 -2.22
CA ASN A 19 -4.54 7.32 -0.84
C ASN A 19 -5.78 7.18 0.05
N ASN A 20 -5.83 6.12 0.84
CA ASN A 20 -6.91 5.87 1.80
C ASN A 20 -6.46 6.25 3.21
N LYS A 21 -7.41 6.41 4.14
CA LYS A 21 -7.14 6.82 5.53
C LYS A 21 -6.10 5.95 6.24
N PHE A 22 -5.98 4.66 5.88
CA PHE A 22 -5.12 3.69 6.56
C PHE A 22 -4.09 3.00 5.65
N CYS A 23 -4.20 3.16 4.33
CA CYS A 23 -3.34 2.48 3.36
C CYS A 23 -3.16 3.30 2.08
N VAL A 24 -2.10 3.01 1.34
CA VAL A 24 -1.96 3.47 -0.05
C VAL A 24 -2.10 2.27 -0.97
N SER A 25 -2.98 2.35 -1.95
CA SER A 25 -3.30 1.23 -2.85
C SER A 25 -2.77 1.54 -4.25
N VAL A 26 -2.08 0.59 -4.86
CA VAL A 26 -1.65 0.62 -6.26
C VAL A 26 -2.50 -0.38 -7.04
N HIS A 27 -3.33 0.15 -7.93
CA HIS A 27 -4.19 -0.62 -8.82
C HIS A 27 -3.44 -0.89 -10.12
N TYR A 28 -3.39 -2.16 -10.52
CA TYR A 28 -2.69 -2.59 -11.73
C TYR A 28 -3.56 -3.42 -12.68
N ARG A 29 -4.89 -3.46 -12.45
CA ARG A 29 -5.87 -4.15 -13.33
C ARG A 29 -5.74 -3.77 -14.80
N ASN A 30 -5.52 -2.49 -15.09
CA ASN A 30 -5.47 -1.96 -16.46
C ASN A 30 -4.03 -1.86 -16.98
N VAL A 31 -3.06 -2.44 -16.27
CA VAL A 31 -1.66 -2.47 -16.66
C VAL A 31 -1.40 -3.71 -17.49
N ASP A 32 -0.60 -3.59 -18.55
CA ASP A 32 -0.08 -4.72 -19.32
C ASP A 32 0.60 -5.76 -18.39
N GLU A 33 0.20 -7.03 -18.51
CA GLU A 33 0.68 -8.12 -17.63
C GLU A 33 2.21 -8.22 -17.55
N LYS A 34 2.93 -7.84 -18.62
CA LYS A 34 4.39 -7.82 -18.62
C LYS A 34 4.98 -6.88 -17.56
N ASN A 35 4.22 -5.85 -17.16
CA ASN A 35 4.64 -4.85 -16.19
C ASN A 35 4.21 -5.18 -14.76
N TRP A 36 3.37 -6.21 -14.52
CA TRP A 36 2.91 -6.55 -13.17
C TRP A 36 4.06 -6.94 -12.24
N SER A 37 4.99 -7.77 -12.76
CA SER A 37 6.22 -8.16 -12.08
C SER A 37 7.08 -6.95 -11.73
N ILE A 38 7.17 -5.98 -12.64
CA ILE A 38 7.97 -4.75 -12.47
C ILE A 38 7.37 -3.91 -11.34
N ILE A 39 6.05 -3.66 -11.36
CA ILE A 39 5.36 -2.93 -10.30
C ILE A 39 5.62 -3.58 -8.94
N GLY A 40 5.39 -4.89 -8.82
CA GLY A 40 5.56 -5.61 -7.56
C GLY A 40 6.98 -5.48 -7.01
N LYS A 41 8.00 -5.69 -7.85
CA LYS A 41 9.41 -5.58 -7.47
C LYS A 41 9.80 -4.16 -7.07
N SER A 42 9.43 -3.17 -7.87
CA SER A 42 9.78 -1.77 -7.60
C SER A 42 9.14 -1.28 -6.31
N ILE A 43 7.90 -1.69 -6.02
CA ILE A 43 7.25 -1.36 -4.75
C ILE A 43 7.93 -2.09 -3.59
N ASP A 44 8.25 -3.38 -3.72
CA ASP A 44 8.98 -4.13 -2.69
C ASP A 44 10.32 -3.45 -2.35
N GLU A 45 11.09 -3.05 -3.37
CA GLU A 45 12.34 -2.32 -3.22
C GLU A 45 12.16 -0.96 -2.53
N LEU A 46 11.15 -0.19 -2.94
CA LEU A 46 10.80 1.07 -2.28
C LEU A 46 10.52 0.83 -0.79
N LEU A 47 9.78 -0.23 -0.44
CA LEU A 47 9.39 -0.53 0.93
C LEU A 47 10.53 -1.04 1.81
N LYS A 48 11.65 -1.55 1.25
CA LYS A 48 12.85 -1.86 2.03
C LYS A 48 13.40 -0.64 2.78
N HIS A 49 13.17 0.57 2.25
CA HIS A 49 13.52 1.83 2.91
C HIS A 49 12.54 2.24 4.03
N TYR A 50 11.40 1.55 4.15
CA TYR A 50 10.35 1.84 5.13
C TYR A 50 10.08 0.63 6.03
N ARG A 51 10.88 0.44 7.09
CA ARG A 51 10.78 -0.71 8.03
C ARG A 51 9.39 -0.92 8.68
N ARG A 52 8.54 0.11 8.68
CA ARG A 52 7.18 0.08 9.27
C ARG A 52 6.06 -0.07 8.25
N LEU A 53 6.36 -0.39 6.99
CA LEU A 53 5.36 -0.63 5.95
C LEU A 53 5.45 -2.07 5.44
N ARG A 54 4.32 -2.64 5.03
CA ARG A 54 4.26 -3.92 4.31
C ARG A 54 3.43 -3.80 3.05
N LEU A 55 3.83 -4.59 2.06
CA LEU A 55 3.05 -4.89 0.88
C LEU A 55 2.09 -6.04 1.19
N THR A 56 0.81 -5.86 0.88
CA THR A 56 -0.20 -6.91 0.98
C THR A 56 -0.97 -7.00 -0.33
N HIS A 57 -1.21 -8.24 -0.80
CA HIS A 57 -2.11 -8.52 -1.91
C HIS A 57 -3.49 -8.82 -1.34
N ASP A 58 -4.35 -7.81 -1.24
CA ASP A 58 -5.71 -7.98 -0.67
C ASP A 58 -6.73 -8.42 -1.74
N ARG A 59 -6.51 -8.04 -3.01
CA ARG A 59 -7.40 -8.37 -4.14
C ARG A 59 -6.59 -8.67 -5.39
N LYS A 60 -7.21 -9.38 -6.34
CA LYS A 60 -6.54 -9.98 -7.52
C LYS A 60 -5.73 -8.99 -8.37
N GLU A 61 -5.97 -7.68 -8.28
CA GLU A 61 -5.30 -6.65 -9.11
C GLU A 61 -4.94 -5.38 -8.32
N ILE A 62 -4.73 -5.52 -6.99
CA ILE A 62 -4.41 -4.40 -6.10
C ILE A 62 -3.25 -4.78 -5.17
N LEU A 63 -2.24 -3.91 -5.13
CA LEU A 63 -1.17 -3.93 -4.14
C LEU A 63 -1.46 -2.88 -3.07
N GLU A 64 -1.57 -3.29 -1.82
CA GLU A 64 -1.79 -2.35 -0.71
C GLU A 64 -0.52 -2.19 0.12
N VAL A 65 -0.12 -0.94 0.33
CA VAL A 65 0.94 -0.55 1.25
C VAL A 65 0.31 -0.11 2.56
N LYS A 66 0.49 -0.91 3.60
CA LYS A 66 -0.08 -0.69 4.94
C LYS A 66 1.03 -0.50 5.96
N HIS A 67 0.76 0.25 7.02
CA HIS A 67 1.64 0.26 8.19
C HIS A 67 1.67 -1.13 8.84
N VAL A 68 2.86 -1.55 9.30
CA VAL A 68 3.02 -2.63 10.28
C VAL A 68 2.40 -2.12 11.57
N LEU A 69 1.09 -2.28 11.68
CA LEU A 69 0.39 -2.13 12.92
C LEU A 69 0.56 -3.46 13.64
N ASN A 70 1.41 -3.51 14.66
CA ASN A 70 1.37 -4.58 15.66
C ASN A 70 0.04 -4.42 16.40
N TRP A 71 -1.02 -4.93 15.79
CA TRP A 71 -2.39 -4.81 16.24
C TRP A 71 -2.63 -5.89 17.30
N ASP A 72 -2.16 -5.63 18.52
CA ASP A 72 -2.70 -6.32 19.69
C ASP A 72 -4.18 -5.94 19.76
N LYS A 73 -5.07 -6.89 19.46
CA LYS A 73 -6.53 -6.66 19.39
C LYS A 73 -7.10 -5.97 20.64
N GLY A 74 -6.41 -6.03 21.78
CA GLY A 74 -6.74 -5.31 23.01
C GLY A 74 -6.55 -3.79 22.95
N LYS A 75 -5.48 -3.28 22.30
CA LYS A 75 -5.15 -1.84 22.30
C LYS A 75 -6.05 -0.97 21.42
N VAL A 76 -6.77 -1.59 20.49
CA VAL A 76 -7.56 -0.88 19.48
C VAL A 76 -8.92 -0.48 20.02
N VAL A 77 -9.49 -1.32 20.86
CA VAL A 77 -10.71 -0.98 21.61
C VAL A 77 -10.40 0.16 22.57
N GLU A 78 -9.25 0.14 23.24
CA GLU A 78 -8.80 1.18 24.15
C GLU A 78 -8.62 2.54 23.44
N PHE A 79 -7.96 2.57 22.27
CA PHE A 79 -7.82 3.78 21.45
C PHE A 79 -9.15 4.33 20.92
N LEU A 80 -10.10 3.45 20.57
CA LEU A 80 -11.43 3.84 20.13
C LEU A 80 -12.26 4.44 21.29
N LEU A 81 -12.09 3.93 22.51
CA LEU A 81 -12.78 4.45 23.70
C LEU A 81 -12.20 5.80 24.14
N GLU A 82 -10.88 6.01 24.06
CA GLU A 82 -10.25 7.30 24.37
C GLU A 82 -10.61 8.41 23.37
N SER A 83 -10.89 8.07 22.11
CA SER A 83 -11.26 9.06 21.07
C SER A 83 -12.74 9.48 21.12
N LEU A 84 -13.56 8.85 21.97
CA LEU A 84 -14.98 9.17 22.17
C LEU A 84 -15.24 9.89 23.50
N GLY A 85 -14.17 10.21 24.25
CA GLY A 85 -14.19 11.01 25.48
C GLY A 85 -13.88 12.48 25.23
#